data_AF-A0A4R8ED55-F1
#
_entry.id   AF-A0A4R8ED55-F1
#
_cell.length_a   1.000
_cell.length_b   1.000
_cell.length_c   1.000
_cell.angle_alpha   90.00
_cell.angle_beta   90.00
_cell.angle_gamma   90.00
#
_symmetry.space_group_name_H-M   'P 1'
#
loop_
_entity.id
_entity.type
_entity.pdbx_description
1 polymer ?
#
loop_
_entity_poly.entity_id
_entity_poly.type
_entity_poly.pdbx_seq_one_letter_code
_entity_poly.pdbx_strand_id
1 'polypeptide(L)'
;MKKILLLALVNVMFISILALSVFASEPTYSSQKAKDLVSEISGIDSAKFSANLGQRYDAPRQAWNIHYRDQEVSVNAIVDASTGELVNYGYYKNYYVGSKDSNVPNYTRDELKETAVNFIKRYA
;
A
#
# COMPACT_ATOMS: atom_id res chain seq x y z
N MET A 1 -23.92 -31.48 -37.18
CA MET A 1 -22.53 -31.02 -36.98
C MET A 1 -22.41 -29.52 -36.75
N LYS A 2 -22.85 -28.65 -37.67
CA LYS A 2 -22.75 -27.17 -37.51
C LYS A 2 -23.38 -26.62 -36.21
N LYS A 3 -24.55 -27.11 -35.80
CA LYS A 3 -25.25 -26.66 -34.58
C LYS A 3 -24.56 -27.09 -33.27
N ILE A 4 -23.90 -28.26 -33.27
CA ILE A 4 -23.18 -28.79 -32.10
C ILE A 4 -21.84 -28.05 -31.94
N LEU A 5 -21.15 -27.78 -33.05
CA LEU A 5 -19.92 -26.97 -33.06
C LEU A 5 -20.18 -25.53 -32.55
N LEU A 6 -21.31 -24.94 -32.95
CA LEU A 6 -21.72 -23.61 -32.49
C LEU A 6 -21.99 -23.59 -30.98
N LEU A 7 -22.65 -24.63 -30.46
CA LEU A 7 -22.94 -24.75 -29.03
C LEU A 7 -21.65 -24.88 -28.21
N ALA A 8 -20.69 -25.66 -28.70
CA ALA A 8 -19.38 -25.81 -28.06
C ALA A 8 -18.61 -24.48 -28.02
N LEU A 9 -18.63 -23.71 -29.11
CA LEU A 9 -17.97 -22.41 -29.18
C LEU A 9 -18.55 -21.39 -28.20
N VAL A 10 -19.89 -21.33 -28.08
CA VAL A 10 -20.56 -20.45 -27.11
C VAL A 10 -20.21 -20.83 -25.67
N ASN A 11 -20.14 -22.12 -25.35
CA ASN A 11 -19.76 -22.59 -24.02
C ASN A 11 -18.29 -22.26 -23.69
N VAL A 12 -17.36 -22.41 -24.63
CA VAL A 12 -15.95 -22.04 -24.43
C VAL A 12 -15.82 -20.53 -24.19
N MET A 13 -16.59 -19.70 -24.91
CA MET A 13 -16.61 -18.26 -24.67
C MET A 13 -17.17 -17.91 -23.28
N PHE A 14 -18.27 -18.54 -22.85
CA PHE A 14 -18.82 -18.33 -21.49
C PHE A 14 -17.86 -18.77 -20.38
N ILE A 15 -17.16 -19.89 -20.54
CA ILE A 15 -16.15 -20.37 -19.58
C ILE A 15 -14.96 -19.40 -19.50
N SER A 16 -14.55 -18.82 -20.63
CA SER A 16 -13.45 -17.83 -20.65
C SER A 16 -13.79 -16.52 -19.93
N ILE A 17 -15.06 -16.09 -19.94
CA ILE A 17 -15.51 -14.88 -19.24
C ILE A 17 -15.55 -15.12 -17.72
N LEU A 18 -15.90 -16.33 -17.28
CA LEU A 18 -15.95 -16.70 -15.86
C LEU A 18 -14.55 -16.91 -15.23
N ALA A 19 -13.52 -17.22 -16.03
CA ALA A 19 -12.17 -17.44 -15.51
C ALA A 19 -11.44 -16.14 -15.09
N LEU A 20 -11.88 -14.97 -15.59
CA LEU A 20 -11.23 -13.69 -15.30
C LEU A 20 -11.62 -13.10 -13.94
N SER A 21 -12.73 -13.53 -13.33
CA SER A 21 -13.22 -13.00 -12.05
C SER A 21 -12.75 -13.77 -10.81
N VAL A 22 -12.10 -14.94 -10.99
CA VAL A 22 -11.79 -15.86 -9.87
C VAL A 22 -10.53 -15.47 -9.07
N PHE A 23 -9.73 -14.50 -9.53
CA PHE A 23 -8.45 -14.16 -8.89
C PHE A 23 -8.40 -12.79 -8.18
N ALA A 24 -9.50 -12.04 -8.14
CA ALA A 24 -9.58 -10.87 -7.27
C ALA A 24 -10.13 -11.29 -5.90
N SER A 25 -9.26 -11.74 -5.00
CA SER A 25 -9.65 -11.95 -3.60
C SER A 25 -10.00 -10.59 -2.99
N GLU A 26 -11.22 -10.44 -2.47
CA GLU A 26 -11.63 -9.23 -1.75
C GLU A 26 -10.62 -8.89 -0.63
N PRO A 27 -10.21 -7.62 -0.48
CA PRO A 27 -9.29 -7.21 0.59
C PRO A 27 -9.81 -7.62 1.97
N THR A 28 -9.05 -8.46 2.68
CA THR A 28 -9.38 -8.81 4.07
C THR A 28 -8.97 -7.70 5.03
N TYR A 29 -7.91 -6.96 4.69
CA TYR A 29 -7.47 -5.77 5.40
C TYR A 29 -8.09 -4.54 4.74
N SER A 30 -8.94 -3.80 5.46
CA SER A 30 -9.68 -2.68 4.88
C SER A 30 -8.80 -1.46 4.65
N SER A 31 -9.21 -0.60 3.73
CA SER A 31 -8.54 0.69 3.48
C SER A 31 -8.50 1.57 4.73
N GLN A 32 -9.53 1.54 5.57
CA GLN A 32 -9.54 2.30 6.83
C GLN A 32 -8.47 1.78 7.79
N LYS A 33 -8.36 0.46 7.98
CA LYS A 33 -7.29 -0.12 8.83
C LYS A 33 -5.89 0.20 8.29
N ALA A 34 -5.72 0.27 6.97
CA ALA A 34 -4.45 0.69 6.37
C ALA A 34 -4.13 2.16 6.64
N LYS A 35 -5.13 3.06 6.54
CA LYS A 35 -4.95 4.47 6.89
C LYS A 35 -4.68 4.66 8.39
N ASP A 36 -5.33 3.88 9.26
CA ASP A 36 -5.12 3.93 10.71
C ASP A 36 -3.69 3.50 11.08
N LEU A 37 -3.17 2.42 10.47
CA LEU A 37 -1.77 2.00 10.62
C LEU A 37 -0.79 3.10 10.21
N VAL A 38 -0.98 3.71 9.04
CA VAL A 38 -0.10 4.80 8.56
C VAL A 38 -0.26 6.07 9.40
N SER A 39 -1.45 6.31 9.95
CA SER A 39 -1.71 7.40 10.90
C SER A 39 -0.92 7.21 12.20
N GLU A 40 -0.88 6.00 12.75
CA GLU A 40 -0.11 5.69 13.96
C GLU A 40 1.39 6.00 13.79
N ILE A 41 1.94 5.67 12.62
CA ILE A 41 3.35 5.89 12.31
C ILE A 41 3.66 7.38 12.06
N SER A 42 2.82 8.05 11.28
CA SER A 42 3.09 9.41 10.79
C SER A 42 2.59 10.53 11.69
N GLY A 43 1.64 10.25 12.59
CA GLY A 43 0.91 11.25 13.37
C GLY A 43 -0.12 12.07 12.57
N ILE A 44 -0.32 11.78 11.28
CA ILE A 44 -1.33 12.44 10.43
C ILE A 44 -2.66 11.73 10.62
N ASP A 45 -3.76 12.48 10.73
CA ASP A 45 -5.12 11.93 10.82
C ASP A 45 -5.44 10.99 9.65
N SER A 46 -5.89 9.78 9.97
CA SER A 46 -6.35 8.75 9.03
C SER A 46 -7.30 9.28 7.94
N ALA A 47 -8.15 10.26 8.27
CA ALA A 47 -9.15 10.81 7.37
C ALA A 47 -8.53 11.64 6.22
N LYS A 48 -7.29 12.11 6.40
CA LYS A 48 -6.58 12.92 5.39
C LYS A 48 -5.92 12.06 4.30
N PHE A 49 -5.74 10.77 4.53
CA PHE A 49 -5.12 9.89 3.55
C PHE A 49 -6.09 9.49 2.44
N SER A 50 -5.57 9.51 1.21
CA SER A 50 -6.13 8.72 0.12
C SER A 50 -5.66 7.27 0.22
N ALA A 51 -6.49 6.31 -0.22
CA ALA A 51 -6.17 4.89 -0.24
C ALA A 51 -6.68 4.26 -1.53
N ASN A 52 -5.76 3.85 -2.40
CA ASN A 52 -6.10 3.23 -3.70
C ASN A 52 -5.64 1.77 -3.71
N LEU A 53 -6.57 0.85 -4.00
CA LEU A 53 -6.24 -0.56 -4.16
C LEU A 53 -5.50 -0.76 -5.49
N GLY A 54 -4.33 -1.40 -5.44
CA GLY A 54 -3.53 -1.72 -6.61
C GLY A 54 -2.87 -3.09 -6.50
N GLN A 55 -2.29 -3.55 -7.60
CA GLN A 55 -1.46 -4.76 -7.59
C GLN A 55 -0.04 -4.42 -7.14
N ARG A 56 0.54 -5.30 -6.34
CA ARG A 56 1.96 -5.26 -5.99
C ARG A 56 2.81 -5.68 -7.19
N TYR A 57 4.00 -5.09 -7.32
CA TYR A 57 4.95 -5.47 -8.38
C TYR A 57 5.81 -6.67 -7.97
N ASP A 58 6.00 -6.87 -6.66
CA ASP A 58 6.91 -7.85 -6.07
C ASP A 58 6.23 -9.18 -5.72
N ALA A 59 4.90 -9.18 -5.62
CA ALA A 59 4.09 -10.37 -5.36
C ALA A 59 2.75 -10.28 -6.11
N PRO A 60 2.13 -11.42 -6.50
CA PRO A 60 0.80 -11.45 -7.09
C PRO A 60 -0.28 -11.22 -6.02
N ARG A 61 -0.24 -10.06 -5.38
CA ARG A 61 -1.10 -9.66 -4.25
C ARG A 61 -1.56 -8.22 -4.45
N GLN A 62 -2.72 -7.89 -3.87
CA GLN A 62 -3.20 -6.52 -3.81
C GLN A 62 -2.65 -5.79 -2.59
N ALA A 63 -2.49 -4.47 -2.72
CA ALA A 63 -2.08 -3.58 -1.64
C ALA A 63 -2.81 -2.24 -1.73
N TRP A 64 -2.98 -1.61 -0.56
CA TRP A 64 -3.41 -0.23 -0.45
C TRP A 64 -2.22 0.70 -0.64
N ASN A 65 -2.30 1.54 -1.66
CA ASN A 65 -1.39 2.64 -1.90
C ASN A 65 -1.94 3.87 -1.15
N ILE A 66 -1.30 4.20 -0.04
CA ILE A 66 -1.70 5.27 0.88
C ILE A 66 -0.89 6.52 0.57
N HIS A 67 -1.57 7.64 0.32
CA HIS A 67 -0.92 8.91 0.02
C HIS A 67 -1.52 10.08 0.79
N TYR A 68 -0.63 10.93 1.30
CA TYR A 68 -0.92 12.26 1.81
C TYR A 68 0.13 13.26 1.32
N ARG A 69 -0.32 14.49 1.06
CA ARG A 69 0.57 15.61 0.76
C ARG A 69 -0.12 16.91 1.16
N ASP A 70 0.62 17.75 1.87
CA ASP A 70 0.33 19.17 2.02
C ASP A 70 1.57 20.00 1.67
N GLN A 71 1.60 21.27 2.09
CA GLN A 71 2.73 22.16 1.87
C GLN A 71 3.98 21.73 2.65
N GLU A 72 3.84 21.13 3.82
CA GLU A 72 4.96 20.83 4.73
C GLU A 72 5.43 19.39 4.64
N VAL A 73 4.54 18.44 4.34
CA VAL A 73 4.80 17.00 4.46
C VAL A 73 4.16 16.23 3.31
N SER A 74 4.84 15.16 2.88
CA SER A 74 4.26 14.10 2.06
C SER A 74 4.53 12.73 2.67
N VAL A 75 3.51 11.89 2.71
CA VAL A 75 3.59 10.50 3.15
C VAL A 75 3.12 9.59 2.03
N ASN A 76 3.90 8.54 1.77
CA ASN A 76 3.58 7.48 0.82
C ASN A 76 3.80 6.14 1.52
N ALA A 77 2.83 5.24 1.45
CA ALA A 77 2.96 3.91 2.03
C ALA A 77 2.24 2.86 1.20
N ILE A 78 2.69 1.61 1.31
CA ILE A 78 2.08 0.44 0.70
C ILE A 78 1.78 -0.55 1.81
N VAL A 79 0.52 -0.93 1.96
CA VAL A 79 0.05 -1.89 2.97
C VAL A 79 -0.62 -3.07 2.26
N ASP A 80 -0.14 -4.29 2.51
CA ASP A 80 -0.70 -5.50 1.91
C ASP A 80 -2.19 -5.65 2.26
N ALA A 81 -3.05 -5.79 1.24
CA ALA A 81 -4.50 -5.73 1.41
C ALA A 81 -5.10 -7.01 1.99
N SER A 82 -4.31 -8.08 2.12
CA SER A 82 -4.73 -9.34 2.75
C SER A 82 -4.25 -9.44 4.19
N THR A 83 -3.01 -9.04 4.45
CA THR A 83 -2.33 -9.28 5.73
C THR A 83 -2.22 -8.03 6.60
N GLY A 84 -2.26 -6.83 6.03
CA GLY A 84 -1.96 -5.59 6.74
C GLY A 84 -0.46 -5.30 6.92
N GLU A 85 0.42 -6.11 6.32
CA GLU A 85 1.88 -5.91 6.33
C GLU A 85 2.24 -4.55 5.71
N LEU A 86 3.07 -3.76 6.39
CA LEU A 86 3.63 -2.52 5.85
C LEU A 86 4.80 -2.86 4.91
N VAL A 87 4.53 -2.86 3.61
CA VAL A 87 5.50 -3.21 2.57
C VAL A 87 6.47 -2.06 2.30
N ASN A 88 5.96 -0.82 2.33
CA ASN A 88 6.74 0.37 2.06
C ASN A 88 6.22 1.55 2.89
N TYR A 89 7.14 2.39 3.36
CA TYR A 89 6.81 3.63 4.04
C TYR A 89 7.84 4.71 3.71
N GLY A 90 7.36 5.89 3.33
CA GLY A 90 8.15 7.09 3.10
C GLY A 90 7.47 8.30 3.71
N TYR A 91 8.21 9.03 4.53
CA TYR A 91 7.82 10.32 5.11
C TYR A 91 8.82 11.38 4.65
N TYR A 92 8.31 12.44 4.03
CA TYR A 92 9.12 13.52 3.49
C TYR A 92 8.64 14.84 4.06
N LYS A 93 9.52 15.56 4.74
CA LYS A 93 9.32 16.97 5.04
C LYS A 93 9.73 17.79 3.82
N ASN A 94 8.85 18.62 3.30
CA ASN A 94 9.13 19.52 2.19
C ASN A 94 10.01 20.66 2.71
N TYR A 95 11.28 20.68 2.30
CA TYR A 95 12.20 21.77 2.61
C TYR A 95 12.07 22.88 1.57
N TYR A 96 11.73 24.07 2.02
CA TYR A 96 11.74 25.27 1.18
C TYR A 96 13.10 25.96 1.27
N VAL A 97 13.50 26.62 0.17
CA VAL A 97 14.71 27.45 0.15
C VAL A 97 14.60 28.51 1.25
N GLY A 98 15.52 28.48 2.22
CA GLY A 98 15.51 29.35 3.41
C GLY A 98 15.02 28.69 4.70
N SER A 99 14.66 27.41 4.70
CA SER A 99 14.32 26.69 5.93
C SER A 99 15.52 26.61 6.87
N LYS A 100 15.31 26.91 8.17
CA LYS A 100 16.34 26.78 9.22
C LYS A 100 16.58 25.33 9.66
N ASP A 101 15.82 24.39 9.12
CA ASP A 101 15.94 22.98 9.49
C ASP A 101 17.24 22.39 8.95
N SER A 102 18.03 21.84 9.87
CA SER A 102 19.23 21.06 9.52
C SER A 102 18.82 19.64 9.20
N ASN A 103 19.25 19.13 8.05
CA ASN A 103 19.07 17.73 7.66
C ASN A 103 20.16 16.82 8.28
N VAL A 104 21.00 17.36 9.17
CA VAL A 104 22.02 16.59 9.87
C VAL A 104 21.39 15.91 11.09
N PRO A 105 21.38 14.57 11.17
CA PRO A 105 20.86 13.87 12.33
C PRO A 105 21.64 14.23 13.60
N ASN A 106 20.94 14.46 14.69
CA ASN A 106 21.54 14.67 16.02
C ASN A 106 21.95 13.36 16.71
N TYR A 107 21.82 12.22 16.03
CA TYR A 107 22.05 10.89 16.58
C TYR A 107 23.07 10.13 15.72
N THR A 108 23.87 9.32 16.38
CA THR A 108 24.77 8.36 15.75
C THR A 108 23.99 7.17 15.18
N ARG A 109 24.67 6.43 14.31
CA ARG A 109 24.13 5.18 13.77
C ARG A 109 23.81 4.15 14.87
N ASP A 110 24.66 4.05 15.89
CA ASP A 110 24.49 3.06 16.95
C ASP A 110 23.32 3.41 17.86
N GLU A 111 23.12 4.70 18.16
CA GLU A 111 21.94 5.19 18.90
C GLU A 111 20.62 4.92 18.15
N LEU A 112 20.62 4.96 16.81
CA LEU A 112 19.42 4.71 16.00
C LEU A 112 19.17 3.24 15.69
N LYS A 113 20.14 2.35 15.92
CA LYS A 113 20.05 0.95 15.54
C LYS A 113 18.89 0.24 16.23
N GLU A 114 18.76 0.42 17.55
CA GLU A 114 17.69 -0.20 18.32
C GLU A 114 16.32 0.36 17.94
N THR A 115 16.23 1.67 17.72
CA THR A 115 15.02 2.34 17.23
C THR A 115 14.57 1.76 15.89
N ALA A 116 15.48 1.57 14.93
CA ALA A 116 15.16 0.99 13.63
C ALA A 116 14.68 -0.48 13.75
N VAL A 117 15.35 -1.29 14.59
CA VAL A 117 14.95 -2.68 14.82
C VAL A 117 13.56 -2.76 15.47
N ASN A 118 13.29 -1.91 16.45
CA ASN A 118 12.00 -1.88 17.15
C ASN A 118 10.88 -1.37 16.24
N PHE A 119 11.18 -0.43 15.35
CA PHE A 119 10.24 0.01 14.31
C PHE A 119 9.83 -1.16 13.40
N ILE A 120 10.80 -1.89 12.86
CA ILE A 120 10.53 -3.05 11.99
C ILE A 120 9.67 -4.05 12.76
N LYS A 121 10.11 -4.53 13.92
CA LYS A 121 9.35 -5.51 14.73
C LYS A 121 7.90 -5.12 15.02
N ARG A 122 7.61 -3.83 15.12
CA ARG A 122 6.25 -3.34 15.43
C ARG A 122 5.38 -3.21 14.19
N TYR A 123 5.95 -2.88 13.03
CA TYR A 123 5.18 -2.45 11.86
C TYR A 123 5.44 -3.25 10.57
N ALA A 124 6.51 -4.03 10.48
CA ALA A 124 6.94 -4.78 9.29
C ALA A 124 7.38 -6.21 9.66
#